data_AF-A0ABD2PPY4-F1
#
_entry.id   AF-A0ABD2PPY4-F1
#
_cell.length_a   1.000
_cell.length_b   1.000
_cell.length_c   1.000
_cell.angle_alpha   90.00
_cell.angle_beta   90.00
_cell.angle_gamma   90.00
#
_symmetry.space_group_name_H-M   'P 1'
#
loop_
_entity.id
_entity.type
_entity.pdbx_description
1 polymer ?
#
loop_
_entity_poly.entity_id
_entity_poly.type
_entity_poly.pdbx_seq_one_letter_code
_entity_poly.pdbx_strand_id
1 'polypeptide(L)'
;MDSRRLPKSGQASVISIASHLLIEFLLDNVATQNIATITTSTGRYDITRALDMWWDQNKDYSYDNNSCAPRKACQYYTQMAWAKTTNIGCAYA
;
A
#
# COMPACT_ATOMS: atom_id res chain seq x y z
N MET A 1 -2.61 2.42 -25.47
CA MET A 1 -1.90 1.20 -25.05
C MET A 1 -0.52 1.18 -25.66
N ASP A 2 0.50 1.64 -24.94
CA ASP A 2 1.86 1.08 -25.00
C ASP A 2 2.50 1.30 -23.62
N SER A 3 2.53 0.24 -22.81
CA SER A 3 2.97 0.21 -21.42
C SER A 3 4.23 -0.63 -21.29
N ARG A 4 5.21 -0.40 -22.17
CA ARG A 4 6.44 -1.20 -22.20
C ARG A 4 7.63 -0.50 -21.54
N ARG A 5 8.14 -1.18 -20.50
CA ARG A 5 9.46 -1.13 -19.84
C ARG A 5 9.58 -0.26 -18.58
N LEU A 6 9.42 -0.92 -17.43
CA LEU A 6 10.35 -0.73 -16.32
C LEU A 6 11.35 -1.90 -16.35
N PRO A 7 12.67 -1.65 -16.45
CA PRO A 7 13.69 -2.69 -16.56
C PRO A 7 13.87 -3.48 -15.27
N LYS A 8 14.14 -4.78 -15.42
CA LYS A 8 14.43 -5.75 -14.35
C LYS A 8 15.89 -5.62 -13.90
N SER A 9 16.14 -5.10 -12.69
CA SER A 9 17.28 -5.46 -11.85
C SER A 9 17.30 -4.65 -10.55
N GLY A 10 17.42 -5.33 -9.41
CA GLY A 10 17.76 -4.71 -8.13
C GLY A 10 16.57 -4.49 -7.22
N GLN A 11 16.60 -5.11 -6.04
CA GLN A 11 15.71 -4.78 -4.94
C GLN A 11 15.80 -3.27 -4.66
N ALA A 12 14.74 -2.53 -4.94
CA ALA A 12 14.67 -1.12 -4.57
C ALA A 12 13.99 -1.03 -3.19
N SER A 13 14.80 -1.17 -2.15
CA SER A 13 14.43 -0.72 -0.81
C SER A 13 14.28 0.80 -0.85
N VAL A 14 13.06 1.32 -0.70
CA VAL A 14 12.86 2.74 -0.40
C VAL A 14 11.93 2.85 0.80
N ILE A 15 12.46 3.51 1.81
CA ILE A 15 11.90 3.73 3.14
C ILE A 15 10.58 4.48 3.02
N SER A 16 9.51 3.95 3.62
CA SER A 16 8.30 4.73 3.87
C SER A 16 8.56 5.69 5.03
N ILE A 17 8.68 6.97 4.71
CA ILE A 17 8.55 8.07 5.67
C ILE A 17 7.41 8.95 5.21
N ALA A 18 6.20 8.60 5.63
CA ALA A 18 5.18 9.60 5.95
C ALA A 18 4.98 9.61 7.47
N SER A 19 6.10 9.78 8.18
CA SER A 19 6.10 10.13 9.60
C SER A 19 6.52 11.58 9.73
N HIS A 20 5.55 12.42 10.11
CA HIS A 20 5.68 13.73 10.74
C HIS A 20 6.09 14.94 9.89
N LEU A 21 5.14 15.88 9.80
CA LEU A 21 5.25 17.35 9.84
C LEU A 21 6.39 18.02 9.02
N LEU A 22 5.96 18.89 8.11
CA LEU A 22 6.70 19.80 7.21
C LEU A 22 6.88 19.27 5.78
N ILE A 23 5.88 19.54 4.94
CA ILE A 23 5.92 20.05 3.55
C ILE A 23 4.51 19.77 2.96
N GLU A 24 3.49 20.49 3.43
CA GLU A 24 2.11 20.39 2.91
C GLU A 24 1.88 21.23 1.64
N PHE A 25 2.90 21.49 0.81
CA PHE A 25 2.71 22.38 -0.36
C PHE A 25 3.23 21.86 -1.71
N LEU A 26 3.89 20.70 -1.79
CA LEU A 26 4.54 20.27 -3.06
C LEU A 26 4.31 18.82 -3.50
N LEU A 27 3.49 18.02 -2.81
CA LEU A 27 3.37 16.58 -3.09
C LEU A 27 1.93 16.14 -3.38
N ASP A 28 1.25 16.81 -4.31
CA ASP A 28 -0.05 16.32 -4.81
C ASP A 28 0.08 15.07 -5.70
N ASN A 29 1.30 14.62 -6.02
CA ASN A 29 1.55 13.55 -7.00
C ASN A 29 2.56 12.48 -6.58
N VAL A 30 2.73 12.21 -5.28
CA VAL A 30 3.61 11.10 -4.85
C VAL A 30 2.90 9.77 -5.08
N ALA A 31 3.52 8.91 -5.89
CA ALA A 31 3.12 7.52 -6.02
C ALA A 31 3.59 6.73 -4.78
N THR A 32 2.65 6.09 -4.10
CA THR A 32 2.88 5.20 -2.95
C THR A 32 2.53 3.77 -3.31
N GLN A 33 2.99 2.79 -2.52
CA GLN A 33 2.82 1.37 -2.83
C GLN A 33 2.48 0.51 -1.61
N ASN A 34 1.65 -0.51 -1.84
CA ASN A 34 1.42 -1.62 -0.92
C ASN A 34 2.05 -2.89 -1.52
N ILE A 35 2.73 -3.71 -0.70
CA ILE A 35 3.38 -4.97 -1.12
C ILE A 35 2.85 -6.14 -0.29
N ALA A 36 2.61 -7.28 -0.94
CA ALA A 36 2.19 -8.52 -0.31
C ALA A 36 2.93 -9.70 -0.93
N THR A 37 3.34 -10.63 -0.08
CA THR A 37 3.85 -11.94 -0.49
C THR A 37 2.86 -12.98 0.02
N ILE A 38 2.24 -13.72 -0.90
CA ILE A 38 1.25 -14.74 -0.57
C ILE A 38 1.74 -16.08 -1.08
N THR A 39 1.87 -17.02 -0.16
CA THR A 39 2.22 -18.41 -0.48
C THR A 39 0.94 -19.24 -0.49
N THR A 40 0.60 -19.83 -1.64
CA THR A 40 -0.52 -20.77 -1.75
C THR A 40 0.01 -22.18 -2.01
N SER A 41 -0.63 -23.20 -1.44
CA SER A 41 -0.26 -24.61 -1.65
C SER A 41 -0.52 -25.07 -3.09
N THR A 42 -1.33 -24.33 -3.85
CA THR A 42 -1.73 -24.66 -5.22
C THR A 42 -0.91 -23.93 -6.29
N GLY A 43 0.02 -23.04 -5.90
CA GLY A 43 0.81 -22.23 -6.84
C GLY A 43 -0.01 -21.20 -7.64
N ARG A 44 -1.25 -20.90 -7.21
CA ARG A 44 -2.09 -19.88 -7.82
C ARG A 44 -1.90 -18.57 -7.07
N TYR A 45 -1.69 -17.49 -7.80
CA TYR A 45 -1.70 -16.14 -7.21
C TYR A 45 -3.13 -15.80 -6.79
N ASP A 46 -3.30 -15.40 -5.53
CA ASP A 46 -4.58 -14.92 -5.00
C ASP A 46 -4.40 -13.46 -4.61
N ILE A 47 -4.62 -12.57 -5.58
CA ILE A 47 -4.49 -11.12 -5.38
C ILE A 47 -5.59 -10.63 -4.44
N THR A 48 -6.79 -11.22 -4.51
CA THR A 48 -7.90 -10.89 -3.62
C THR A 48 -7.50 -11.08 -2.17
N ARG A 49 -6.78 -12.16 -1.87
CA ARG A 49 -6.26 -12.39 -0.53
C ARG A 49 -5.31 -11.27 -0.05
N ALA A 50 -4.50 -10.68 -0.93
CA ALA A 50 -3.63 -9.55 -0.57
C ALA A 50 -4.45 -8.32 -0.22
N LEU A 51 -5.43 -8.01 -1.08
CA LEU A 51 -6.31 -6.86 -0.91
C LEU A 51 -7.14 -6.99 0.38
N ASP A 52 -7.66 -8.18 0.66
CA ASP A 52 -8.41 -8.45 1.89
C ASP A 52 -7.53 -8.29 3.13
N MET A 53 -6.29 -8.80 3.09
CA MET A 53 -5.34 -8.66 4.21
C MET A 53 -4.99 -7.20 4.50
N TRP A 54 -4.83 -6.37 3.46
CA TRP A 54 -4.60 -4.94 3.63
C TRP A 54 -5.85 -4.23 4.12
N TRP A 55 -7.01 -4.54 3.53
CA TRP A 55 -8.27 -3.92 3.89
C TRP A 55 -8.66 -4.21 5.33
N ASP A 56 -8.47 -5.45 5.79
CA ASP A 56 -8.86 -5.93 7.13
C ASP A 56 -8.19 -5.18 8.29
N GLN A 57 -7.13 -4.42 8.04
CA GLN A 57 -6.55 -3.55 9.07
C GLN A 57 -7.50 -2.43 9.51
N ASN A 58 -8.56 -2.16 8.76
CA ASN A 58 -9.64 -1.27 9.18
C ASN A 58 -10.23 -1.65 10.56
N LYS A 59 -10.21 -2.95 10.90
CA LYS A 59 -10.71 -3.46 12.19
C LYS A 59 -9.89 -2.98 13.38
N ASP A 60 -8.64 -2.62 13.14
CA ASP A 60 -7.70 -2.11 14.13
C ASP A 60 -7.53 -0.58 14.02
N TYR A 61 -8.22 0.10 13.09
CA TYR A 61 -8.10 1.54 12.85
C TYR A 61 -9.25 2.32 13.50
N SER A 62 -8.91 3.37 14.24
CA SER A 62 -9.85 4.28 14.89
C SER A 62 -9.91 5.59 14.12
N TYR A 63 -11.09 5.92 13.59
CA TYR A 63 -11.34 7.18 12.88
C TYR A 63 -11.45 8.39 13.81
N ASP A 64 -11.83 8.19 15.08
CA ASP A 64 -12.03 9.27 16.04
C ASP A 64 -10.74 10.05 16.30
N ASN A 65 -9.59 9.38 16.19
CA ASN A 65 -8.27 9.94 16.46
C ASN A 65 -7.24 9.58 15.38
N ASN A 66 -7.68 9.06 14.24
CA ASN A 66 -6.83 8.63 13.12
C ASN A 66 -5.64 7.75 13.55
N SER A 67 -5.88 6.80 14.46
CA SER A 67 -4.82 5.96 15.03
C SER A 67 -5.05 4.48 14.79
N CYS A 68 -3.98 3.71 14.90
CA CYS A 68 -4.01 2.25 14.84
C CYS A 68 -3.89 1.68 16.25
N ALA A 69 -4.57 0.56 16.51
CA ALA A 69 -4.51 -0.12 17.79
C ALA A 69 -3.05 -0.47 18.17
N PRO A 70 -2.71 -0.48 19.48
CA PRO A 70 -1.35 -0.76 19.92
C PRO A 70 -0.81 -2.07 19.35
N ARG A 71 0.42 -2.03 18.81
CA ARG A 71 1.11 -3.17 18.16
C ARG A 71 0.41 -3.71 16.90
N LYS A 72 -0.55 -3.00 16.33
CA LYS A 72 -1.13 -3.31 15.02
C LYS A 72 -0.52 -2.43 13.92
N ALA A 73 -0.75 -2.86 12.68
CA ALA A 73 -0.33 -2.17 11.47
C ALA A 73 -1.59 -1.79 10.70
N CYS A 74 -1.73 -0.52 10.33
CA CYS A 74 -2.89 0.00 9.59
C CYS A 74 -2.50 0.75 8.31
N GLN A 75 -1.20 0.86 8.02
CA GLN A 75 -0.68 1.66 6.91
C GLN A 75 -1.18 1.19 5.54
N TYR A 76 -1.43 -0.12 5.40
CA TYR A 76 -1.94 -0.65 4.13
C TYR A 76 -3.39 -0.24 3.94
N TYR A 77 -4.20 -0.33 4.99
CA TYR A 77 -5.59 0.12 4.97
C TYR A 77 -5.70 1.62 4.70
N THR A 78 -4.94 2.46 5.41
CA THR A 78 -4.99 3.91 5.21
C THR A 78 -4.62 4.31 3.79
N GLN A 79 -3.69 3.57 3.15
CA GLN A 79 -3.38 3.79 1.74
C GLN A 79 -4.53 3.38 0.81
N MET A 80 -5.22 2.27 1.11
CA MET A 80 -6.37 1.82 0.33
C MET A 80 -7.56 2.78 0.42
N ALA A 81 -7.79 3.36 1.60
CA ALA A 81 -8.90 4.28 1.87
C ALA A 81 -8.53 5.76 1.64
N TRP A 82 -7.40 6.04 0.98
CA TRP A 82 -6.91 7.42 0.83
C TRP A 82 -7.76 8.21 -0.17
N ALA A 83 -8.58 9.14 0.33
CA ALA A 83 -9.56 9.88 -0.48
C ALA A 83 -8.95 10.69 -1.64
N LYS A 84 -7.68 11.10 -1.54
CA LYS A 84 -6.98 11.82 -2.61
C LYS A 84 -6.45 10.90 -3.72
N THR A 85 -6.39 9.59 -3.49
CA THR A 85 -5.89 8.63 -4.49
C THR A 85 -6.96 8.40 -5.55
N THR A 86 -6.63 8.72 -6.80
CA THR A 86 -7.56 8.59 -7.95
C THR A 86 -7.13 7.53 -8.96
N ASN A 87 -5.88 7.07 -8.88
CA ASN A 87 -5.30 6.11 -9.81
C ASN A 87 -4.55 5.03 -9.04
N ILE A 88 -4.71 3.77 -9.45
CA ILE A 88 -4.02 2.62 -8.87
C ILE A 88 -3.45 1.73 -9.98
N GLY A 89 -2.32 1.07 -9.70
CA GLY A 89 -1.71 0.07 -10.57
C GLY A 89 -1.23 -1.13 -9.75
N CYS A 90 -1.31 -2.33 -10.32
CA CYS A 90 -0.90 -3.56 -9.66
C CYS A 90 -0.04 -4.42 -10.60
N ALA A 91 0.90 -5.16 -10.02
CA ALA A 91 1.71 -6.16 -10.71
C ALA A 91 1.94 -7.36 -9.78
N TYR A 92 2.09 -8.54 -10.35
CA TYR A 92 2.39 -9.78 -9.63
C TYR A 92 3.42 -10.60 -10.41
N ALA A 93 4.12 -11.48 -9.71
CA ALA A 93 5.14 -12.38 -10.25
C ALA A 93 5.09 -13.73 -9.53
#